data_AF-A0A292Q904-F1
#
_entry.id   AF-A0A292Q904-F1
#
_cell.length_a   1.000
_cell.length_b   1.000
_cell.length_c   1.000
_cell.angle_alpha   90.00
_cell.angle_beta   90.00
_cell.angle_gamma   90.00
#
_symmetry.space_group_name_H-M   'P 1'
#
loop_
_entity.id
_entity.type
_entity.pdbx_description
1 polymer ?
#
loop_
_entity_poly.entity_id
_entity_poly.type
_entity_poly.pdbx_seq_one_letter_code
_entity_poly.pdbx_strand_id
1 'polypeptide(L)'
;NPITTFSISLQSKTIDPDIRSYIQNSLGDKDGLKDFTKEIKSEIEDTLVSRSQGMFRWVDCLLRILQKCITPAAVRAALRELPKDLDSVYLRILNSIHETQREYIRLAMHWLAFSAEPLTLGQLAEAIVIAYDVNKYGEDSEPLFNMKSLI
;
A
#
# COMPACT_ATOMS: atom_id res chain seq x y z
N ASN A 1 -9.48 20.11 13.63
CA ASN A 1 -10.32 19.86 12.44
C ASN A 1 -10.29 18.38 12.12
N PRO A 2 -11.43 17.67 12.15
CA PRO A 2 -11.46 16.27 11.76
C PRO A 2 -11.27 16.22 10.23
N ILE A 3 -10.24 15.50 9.79
CA ILE A 3 -10.04 15.21 8.37
C ILE A 3 -11.18 14.28 7.97
N THR A 4 -12.10 14.78 7.15
CA THR A 4 -13.16 13.97 6.56
C THR A 4 -12.49 12.90 5.70
N THR A 5 -12.47 11.66 6.17
CA THR A 5 -12.00 10.52 5.38
C THR A 5 -12.91 10.38 4.17
N PHE A 6 -12.43 10.82 3.00
CA PHE A 6 -13.08 10.52 1.73
C PHE A 6 -12.88 9.03 1.45
N SER A 7 -13.84 8.22 1.88
CA SER A 7 -13.96 6.84 1.42
C SER A 7 -14.31 6.88 -0.06
N ILE A 8 -13.31 6.68 -0.92
CA ILE A 8 -13.55 6.35 -2.33
C ILE A 8 -14.01 4.90 -2.35
N SER A 9 -15.29 4.69 -2.04
CA SER A 9 -15.92 3.38 -2.20
C SER A 9 -16.03 3.11 -3.70
N LEU A 10 -15.08 2.34 -4.22
CA LEU A 10 -15.21 1.65 -5.50
C LEU A 10 -16.53 0.87 -5.47
N GLN A 11 -17.37 1.03 -6.49
CA GLN A 11 -18.74 0.52 -6.53
C GLN A 11 -18.79 -1.01 -6.29
N SER A 12 -18.83 -1.42 -5.02
CA SER A 12 -18.55 -2.79 -4.58
C SER A 12 -19.39 -3.82 -5.32
N LYS A 13 -20.70 -3.56 -5.50
CA LYS A 13 -21.61 -4.53 -6.14
C LYS A 13 -21.24 -4.92 -7.56
N THR A 14 -20.59 -4.04 -8.31
CA THR A 14 -20.14 -4.33 -9.68
C THR A 14 -18.78 -5.04 -9.69
N ILE A 15 -17.97 -4.82 -8.66
CA ILE A 15 -16.56 -5.25 -8.59
C ILE A 15 -16.37 -6.55 -7.79
N ASP A 16 -17.30 -6.86 -6.87
CA ASP A 16 -17.27 -8.08 -6.06
C ASP A 16 -17.14 -9.38 -6.88
N PRO A 17 -17.79 -9.54 -8.06
CA PRO A 17 -17.57 -10.71 -8.91
C PRO A 17 -16.12 -10.83 -9.39
N ASP A 18 -15.50 -9.73 -9.82
CA ASP A 18 -14.12 -9.71 -10.29
C ASP A 18 -13.14 -9.99 -9.15
N ILE A 19 -13.42 -9.47 -7.96
CA ILE A 19 -12.67 -9.78 -6.74
C ILE A 19 -12.76 -11.27 -6.41
N ARG A 20 -13.97 -11.85 -6.49
CA ARG A 20 -14.17 -13.28 -6.25
C ARG A 20 -13.36 -14.12 -7.23
N SER A 21 -13.40 -13.81 -8.53
CA SER A 21 -12.58 -14.50 -9.53
C SER A 21 -11.08 -14.35 -9.26
N TYR A 22 -10.62 -13.16 -8.85
CA TYR A 22 -9.22 -12.93 -8.46
C TYR A 22 -8.79 -13.79 -7.26
N ILE A 23 -9.66 -13.93 -6.25
CA ILE A 23 -9.40 -14.77 -5.07
C ILE A 23 -9.35 -16.24 -5.48
N GLN A 24 -10.32 -16.72 -6.25
CA GLN A 24 -10.38 -18.11 -6.70
C GLN A 24 -9.13 -18.51 -7.49
N ASN A 25 -8.70 -17.65 -8.42
CA ASN A 25 -7.44 -17.84 -9.15
C ASN A 25 -6.23 -17.87 -8.20
N SER A 26 -6.18 -16.94 -7.24
CA SER A 26 -5.11 -16.91 -6.23
C SER A 26 -5.08 -18.16 -5.35
N LEU A 27 -6.24 -18.72 -4.98
CA LEU A 27 -6.35 -19.95 -4.16
C LEU A 27 -6.03 -21.23 -4.96
N GLY A 28 -6.04 -21.16 -6.29
CA GLY A 28 -5.66 -22.25 -7.19
C GLY A 28 -4.18 -22.25 -7.55
N ASP A 29 -3.60 -21.06 -7.73
CA ASP A 29 -2.29 -20.89 -8.38
C ASP A 29 -1.13 -20.64 -7.39
N LYS A 30 -1.42 -20.00 -6.25
CA LYS A 30 -0.36 -19.62 -5.29
C LYS A 30 0.06 -20.78 -4.39
N ASP A 31 1.37 -21.02 -4.34
CA ASP A 31 2.00 -21.91 -3.35
C ASP A 31 1.62 -21.49 -1.91
N GLY A 32 1.35 -22.49 -1.07
CA GLY A 32 0.87 -22.30 0.31
C GLY A 32 -0.65 -22.11 0.45
N LEU A 33 -1.38 -21.76 -0.62
CA LEU A 33 -2.85 -21.66 -0.61
C LEU A 33 -3.53 -22.81 -1.33
N LYS A 34 -2.87 -23.39 -2.34
CA LYS A 34 -3.43 -24.45 -3.18
C LYS A 34 -3.78 -25.73 -2.42
N ASP A 35 -3.05 -26.04 -1.36
CA ASP A 35 -3.17 -27.29 -0.60
C ASP A 35 -4.30 -27.27 0.44
N PHE A 36 -4.93 -26.11 0.67
CA PHE A 36 -6.06 -26.02 1.59
C PHE A 36 -7.30 -26.75 1.08
N THR A 37 -8.10 -27.26 2.02
CA THR A 37 -9.36 -27.93 1.69
C THR A 37 -10.37 -26.94 1.11
N LYS A 38 -11.38 -27.47 0.42
CA LYS A 38 -12.45 -26.64 -0.19
C LYS A 38 -13.16 -25.79 0.85
N GLU A 39 -13.34 -26.30 2.07
CA GLU A 39 -14.01 -25.61 3.17
C GLU A 39 -13.22 -24.37 3.58
N ILE A 40 -11.90 -24.49 3.73
CA ILE A 40 -11.03 -23.35 4.10
C ILE A 40 -10.97 -22.33 2.96
N LYS A 41 -10.88 -22.79 1.72
CA LYS A 41 -10.90 -21.89 0.55
C LYS A 41 -12.20 -21.08 0.48
N SER A 42 -13.35 -21.71 0.72
CA SER A 42 -14.64 -21.02 0.81
C SER A 42 -14.68 -20.00 1.93
N GLU A 43 -14.17 -20.36 3.13
CA GLU A 43 -14.12 -19.45 4.29
C GLU A 43 -13.25 -18.21 3.98
N ILE A 44 -12.12 -18.40 3.32
CA ILE A 44 -11.25 -17.30 2.86
C ILE A 44 -12.01 -16.44 1.83
N GLU A 45 -12.58 -17.05 0.80
CA GLU A 45 -13.27 -16.36 -0.28
C GLU A 45 -14.40 -15.47 0.24
N ASP A 46 -15.31 -16.03 1.04
CA ASP A 46 -16.47 -15.29 1.54
C ASP A 46 -16.06 -14.18 2.52
N THR A 47 -15.05 -14.43 3.36
CA THR A 47 -14.52 -13.41 4.28
C THR A 47 -13.88 -12.26 3.50
N LEU A 48 -13.09 -12.56 2.46
CA LEU A 48 -12.37 -11.54 1.72
C LEU A 48 -13.31 -10.74 0.82
N VAL A 49 -14.25 -11.38 0.11
CA VAL A 49 -15.23 -10.66 -0.73
C VAL A 49 -16.07 -9.71 0.13
N SER A 50 -16.66 -10.21 1.21
CA SER A 50 -17.56 -9.42 2.06
C SER A 50 -16.90 -8.21 2.73
N ARG A 51 -15.60 -8.27 3.00
CA ARG A 51 -14.84 -7.20 3.66
C ARG A 51 -13.99 -6.35 2.71
N SER A 52 -13.84 -6.76 1.45
CA SER A 52 -13.01 -6.05 0.48
C SER A 52 -13.49 -4.64 0.17
N GLN A 53 -14.81 -4.39 0.25
CA GLN A 53 -15.44 -3.13 -0.14
C GLN A 53 -14.96 -2.64 -1.53
N GLY A 54 -14.78 -3.56 -2.48
CA GLY A 54 -14.30 -3.24 -3.84
C GLY A 54 -12.78 -3.05 -3.97
N MET A 55 -11.97 -3.35 -2.94
CA MET A 55 -10.52 -3.07 -2.93
C MET A 55 -9.65 -4.31 -3.22
N PHE A 56 -9.20 -4.47 -4.47
CA PHE A 56 -8.26 -5.54 -4.84
C PHE A 56 -6.95 -5.52 -4.03
N ARG A 57 -6.42 -4.33 -3.72
CA ARG A 57 -5.17 -4.19 -2.96
C ARG A 57 -5.28 -4.74 -1.54
N TRP A 58 -6.43 -4.54 -0.91
CA TRP A 58 -6.72 -5.12 0.41
C TRP A 58 -6.70 -6.65 0.32
N VAL A 59 -7.42 -7.21 -0.65
CA VAL A 59 -7.47 -8.66 -0.90
C VAL A 59 -6.09 -9.25 -1.17
N ASP A 60 -5.31 -8.64 -2.05
CA ASP A 60 -3.95 -9.10 -2.39
C ASP A 60 -2.99 -9.05 -1.19
N CYS A 61 -3.07 -8.00 -0.35
CA CYS A 61 -2.30 -7.94 0.90
C CYS A 61 -2.64 -9.10 1.83
N LEU A 62 -3.93 -9.41 1.98
CA LEU A 62 -4.36 -10.48 2.87
C LEU A 62 -4.02 -11.86 2.35
N LEU A 63 -4.16 -12.11 1.05
CA LEU A 63 -3.71 -13.37 0.44
C LEU A 63 -2.22 -13.61 0.71
N ARG A 64 -1.37 -12.57 0.68
CA ARG A 64 0.06 -12.70 1.06
C ARG A 64 0.29 -13.05 2.52
N ILE A 65 -0.59 -12.64 3.42
CA ILE A 65 -0.52 -13.02 4.84
C ILE A 65 -0.93 -14.49 4.99
N LEU A 66 -2.05 -14.86 4.36
CA LEU A 66 -2.59 -16.21 4.42
C LEU A 66 -1.67 -17.26 3.77
N GLN A 67 -0.89 -16.89 2.76
CA GLN A 67 0.15 -17.74 2.16
C GLN A 67 1.18 -18.23 3.17
N LYS A 68 1.40 -17.50 4.27
CA LYS A 68 2.36 -17.88 5.32
C LYS A 68 1.74 -18.80 6.38
N CYS A 69 0.43 -19.01 6.35
CA CYS A 69 -0.26 -19.91 7.26
C CYS A 69 -0.08 -21.36 6.81
N ILE A 70 0.32 -22.24 7.73
CA ILE A 70 0.50 -23.67 7.43
C ILE A 70 -0.76 -24.47 7.78
N THR A 71 -1.50 -24.05 8.82
CA THR A 71 -2.64 -24.81 9.34
C THR A 71 -3.97 -24.08 9.14
N PRO A 72 -5.08 -24.81 9.00
CA PRO A 72 -6.42 -24.23 9.00
C PRO A 72 -6.70 -23.34 10.23
N ALA A 73 -6.19 -23.71 11.40
CA ALA A 73 -6.32 -22.89 12.61
C ALA A 73 -5.60 -21.55 12.49
N ALA A 74 -4.38 -21.54 11.93
CA ALA A 74 -3.63 -20.31 11.67
C ALA A 74 -4.33 -19.42 10.64
N VAL A 75 -4.92 -20.01 9.59
CA VAL A 75 -5.75 -19.27 8.61
C VAL A 75 -6.92 -18.58 9.32
N ARG A 76 -7.71 -19.32 10.11
CA ARG A 76 -8.86 -18.74 10.81
C ARG A 76 -8.46 -17.66 11.81
N ALA A 77 -7.35 -17.83 12.51
CA ALA A 77 -6.80 -16.81 13.38
C ALA A 77 -6.45 -15.54 12.58
N ALA A 78 -5.72 -15.69 11.47
CA ALA A 78 -5.39 -14.58 10.58
C ALA A 78 -6.64 -13.90 9.99
N LEU A 79 -7.68 -14.66 9.62
CA LEU A 79 -8.98 -14.14 9.15
C LEU A 79 -9.72 -13.32 10.22
N ARG A 80 -9.52 -13.63 11.51
CA ARG A 80 -10.10 -12.86 12.64
C ARG A 80 -9.30 -11.60 12.94
N GLU A 81 -7.98 -11.67 12.82
CA GLU A 81 -7.05 -10.55 13.02
C GLU A 81 -6.94 -9.65 11.78
N LEU A 82 -7.82 -9.84 10.78
CA LEU A 82 -7.80 -9.01 9.60
C LEU A 82 -8.03 -7.54 9.96
N PRO A 83 -7.19 -6.64 9.43
CA PRO A 83 -7.40 -5.21 9.56
C PRO A 83 -8.79 -4.84 9.02
N LYS A 84 -9.51 -4.02 9.79
CA LYS A 84 -10.90 -3.62 9.53
C LYS A 84 -11.05 -2.74 8.29
N ASP A 85 -9.97 -2.06 7.91
CA ASP A 85 -9.93 -1.10 6.82
C ASP A 85 -8.53 -1.10 6.20
N LEU A 86 -8.42 -0.49 5.02
CA LEU A 86 -7.16 -0.36 4.30
C LEU A 86 -6.18 0.55 5.06
N ASP A 87 -6.68 1.52 5.82
CA ASP A 87 -5.89 2.44 6.64
C ASP A 87 -5.09 1.67 7.70
N SER A 88 -5.69 0.72 8.39
CA SER A 88 -4.99 -0.13 9.36
C SER A 88 -3.94 -1.05 8.72
N VAL A 89 -4.17 -1.51 7.48
CA VAL A 89 -3.13 -2.21 6.70
C VAL A 89 -1.95 -1.29 6.43
N TYR A 90 -2.20 -0.10 5.88
CA TYR A 90 -1.14 0.84 5.53
C TYR A 90 -0.42 1.39 6.75
N LEU A 91 -1.12 1.67 7.85
CA LEU A 91 -0.50 2.06 9.12
C LEU A 91 0.45 0.97 9.61
N ARG A 92 0.09 -0.32 9.51
CA ARG A 92 0.99 -1.40 9.89
C ARG A 92 2.24 -1.47 8.99
N ILE A 93 2.08 -1.27 7.68
CA ILE A 93 3.21 -1.22 6.73
C ILE A 93 4.11 -0.02 7.04
N LEU A 94 3.53 1.17 7.20
CA LEU A 94 4.24 2.41 7.52
C LEU A 94 4.98 2.31 8.86
N ASN A 95 4.37 1.68 9.87
CA ASN A 95 5.01 1.47 11.16
C ASN A 95 6.13 0.43 11.12
N SER A 96 6.11 -0.52 10.17
CA SER A 96 7.17 -1.52 10.02
C SER A 96 8.46 -0.99 9.38
N ILE A 97 8.43 0.24 8.85
CA ILE A 97 9.57 0.89 8.21
C ILE A 97 10.53 1.42 9.28
N HIS A 98 11.83 1.13 9.09
CA HIS A 98 12.90 1.58 9.98
C HIS A 98 13.00 3.11 10.01
N GLU A 99 13.30 3.70 11.18
CA GLU A 99 13.27 5.15 11.38
C GLU A 99 14.15 5.92 10.39
N THR A 100 15.33 5.38 10.05
CA THR A 100 16.25 5.98 9.07
C THR A 100 15.68 6.06 7.64
N GLN A 101 14.66 5.26 7.32
CA GLN A 101 14.01 5.24 6.02
C GLN A 101 12.74 6.08 5.96
N ARG A 102 12.20 6.51 7.11
CA ARG A 102 10.89 7.17 7.18
C ARG A 102 10.85 8.47 6.39
N GLU A 103 11.91 9.27 6.46
CA GLU A 103 11.93 10.56 5.76
C GLU A 103 11.95 10.38 4.23
N TYR A 104 12.73 9.43 3.73
CA TYR A 104 12.73 9.09 2.30
C TYR A 104 11.37 8.60 1.82
N ILE A 105 10.69 7.77 2.60
CA ILE A 105 9.35 7.28 2.25
C ILE A 105 8.32 8.40 2.33
N ARG A 106 8.43 9.30 3.30
CA ARG A 106 7.57 10.50 3.39
C ARG A 106 7.72 11.37 2.15
N LEU A 107 8.95 11.64 1.72
CA LEU A 107 9.25 12.41 0.51
C LEU A 107 8.75 11.67 -0.74
N ALA A 108 8.98 10.36 -0.85
CA ALA A 108 8.50 9.57 -1.96
C ALA A 108 6.97 9.64 -2.09
N MET A 109 6.26 9.51 -0.97
CA MET A 109 4.80 9.61 -0.95
C MET A 109 4.30 11.00 -1.34
N HIS A 110 4.98 12.07 -0.93
CA HIS A 110 4.64 13.43 -1.36
C HIS A 110 4.79 13.58 -2.87
N TRP A 111 5.92 13.15 -3.43
CA TRP A 111 6.16 13.22 -4.87
C TRP A 111 5.15 12.39 -5.67
N LEU A 112 4.80 11.20 -5.19
CA LEU A 112 3.78 10.36 -5.83
C LEU A 112 2.37 10.97 -5.75
N ALA A 113 2.03 11.65 -4.67
CA ALA A 113 0.69 12.22 -4.48
C ALA A 113 0.48 13.56 -5.19
N PHE A 114 1.54 14.36 -5.35
CA PHE A 114 1.44 15.75 -5.80
C PHE A 114 2.22 16.07 -7.07
N SER A 115 2.88 15.10 -7.70
CA SER A 115 3.48 15.32 -9.02
C SER A 115 2.39 15.59 -10.05
N ALA A 116 2.64 16.58 -10.92
CA ALA A 116 1.73 16.92 -12.02
C ALA A 116 1.65 15.78 -13.05
N GLU A 117 2.74 15.02 -13.20
CA GLU A 117 2.87 13.89 -14.11
C GLU A 117 3.48 12.69 -13.39
N PRO A 118 3.11 11.43 -13.75
CA PRO A 118 3.67 10.25 -13.14
C PRO A 118 5.20 10.21 -13.23
N LEU A 119 5.86 10.11 -12.07
CA LEU A 119 7.30 10.02 -11.98
C LEU A 119 7.78 8.62 -12.35
N THR A 120 8.86 8.55 -13.13
CA THR A 120 9.64 7.32 -13.27
C THR A 120 10.35 6.98 -11.95
N LEU A 121 10.72 5.72 -11.77
CA LEU A 121 11.46 5.28 -10.58
C LEU A 121 12.78 6.07 -10.41
N GLY A 122 13.48 6.37 -11.50
CA GLY A 122 14.70 7.18 -11.49
C GLY A 122 14.45 8.61 -11.04
N GLN A 123 13.42 9.26 -11.58
CA GLN A 123 13.05 10.61 -11.15
C GLN A 123 12.64 10.67 -9.67
N LEU A 124 11.89 9.66 -9.20
CA LEU A 124 11.52 9.56 -7.79
C LEU A 124 12.76 9.39 -6.90
N ALA A 125 13.71 8.54 -7.32
CA ALA A 125 14.96 8.32 -6.58
C ALA A 125 15.81 9.60 -6.46
N GLU A 126 15.91 10.39 -7.53
CA GLU A 126 16.58 11.70 -7.47
C GLU A 126 15.82 12.67 -6.56
N ALA A 127 14.49 12.74 -6.70
CA ALA A 127 13.66 13.71 -6.00
C ALA A 127 13.62 13.54 -4.47
N ILE A 128 13.80 12.31 -3.96
CA ILE A 128 13.80 12.04 -2.51
C ILE A 128 15.13 12.37 -1.82
N VAL A 129 16.21 12.55 -2.58
CA VAL A 129 17.54 12.93 -2.05
C VAL A 129 17.71 14.44 -2.01
N ILE A 130 16.85 15.20 -2.71
CA ILE A 130 16.82 16.65 -2.66
C ILE A 130 16.40 17.10 -1.25
N ALA A 131 17.37 17.41 -0.42
CA ALA A 131 17.15 18.00 0.89
C ALA A 131 16.67 19.45 0.72
N TYR A 132 15.35 19.65 0.77
CA TYR A 132 14.77 20.99 0.81
C TYR A 132 14.78 21.49 2.27
N ASP A 133 15.92 22.02 2.70
CA ASP A 133 16.02 22.69 4.00
C ASP A 133 15.38 24.08 3.92
N VAL A 134 14.08 24.13 4.19
CA VAL A 134 13.31 25.39 4.24
C VAL A 134 13.84 26.33 5.33
N ASN A 135 14.55 25.81 6.34
CA ASN A 135 15.13 26.60 7.42
C ASN A 135 16.54 27.12 7.11
N LYS A 136 17.14 26.71 5.99
CA LYS A 136 18.42 27.26 5.48
C LYS A 136 18.27 28.46 4.55
N TYR A 137 17.05 28.93 4.32
CA TYR A 137 16.85 30.22 3.67
C TYR A 137 17.00 31.34 4.70
N GLY A 138 18.24 31.75 4.98
CA GLY A 138 18.50 32.91 5.83
C GLY A 138 19.94 33.12 6.30
N GLU A 139 20.76 32.07 6.36
CA GLU A 139 22.18 32.19 6.71
C GLU A 139 23.01 31.68 5.55
N ASP A 140 23.68 32.61 4.87
CA ASP A 140 24.58 32.45 3.73
C ASP A 140 23.92 32.17 2.36
N SER A 141 23.21 33.20 1.86
CA SER A 141 22.87 33.29 0.43
C SER A 141 24.09 33.69 -0.41
N GLU A 142 24.93 32.72 -0.78
CA GLU A 142 25.64 32.81 -2.05
C GLU A 142 25.00 31.83 -3.06
N PRO A 143 24.53 32.31 -4.23
CA PRO A 143 23.94 31.44 -5.23
C PRO A 143 25.00 30.50 -5.81
N LEU A 144 24.72 29.18 -5.80
CA LEU A 144 25.59 28.13 -6.36
C LEU A 144 25.88 28.28 -7.86
N PHE A 145 25.13 29.13 -8.59
CA PHE A 145 25.36 29.41 -10.00
C PHE A 145 25.23 30.90 -10.28
N ASN A 146 26.31 31.49 -10.81
CA ASN A 146 26.30 32.84 -11.36
C ASN A 146 25.78 32.81 -12.81
N MET A 147 24.54 33.24 -13.01
CA MET A 147 23.90 33.30 -14.32
C MET A 147 24.60 34.29 -15.29
N LYS A 148 25.48 35.17 -14.80
CA LYS A 148 26.32 36.06 -15.64
C LYS A 148 27.51 35.35 -16.29
N SER A 149 27.80 34.11 -15.93
CA SER A 149 28.87 33.32 -16.57
C SER A 149 28.44 32.62 -17.86
N LEU A 150 27.17 32.76 -18.26
CA LEU A 150 26.57 32.14 -19.45
C LEU A 150 26.18 33.16 -20.54
N ILE A 151 26.64 34.42 -20.44
CA ILE A 151 26.48 35.45 -21.48
C ILE A 151 27.85 36.00 -21.84
#